data_AF-A0A9E0M530-F1
#
_entry.id   AF-A0A9E0M530-F1
#
_cell.length_a   1.000
_cell.length_b   1.000
_cell.length_c   1.000
_cell.angle_alpha   90.00
_cell.angle_beta   90.00
_cell.angle_gamma   90.00
#
_symmetry.space_group_name_H-M   'P 1'
#
loop_
_entity.id
_entity.type
_entity.pdbx_description
1 polymer ?
#
loop_
_entity_poly.entity_id
_entity_poly.type
_entity_poly.pdbx_seq_one_letter_code
_entity_poly.pdbx_strand_id
1 'polypeptide(L)'
;MHPWAFRARFRRTAFGWKGSKLAIERIHEALTEIRAVARHDPTIAAEGAVLFLEKLSPALNQIDSSSGALGNATYAAVRELVPIISSAPVDAAMRKKWLDRLFDAIQEDDPPYIEHLGDHWGDLCATT
;
A
#
# COMPACT_ATOMS: atom_id res chain seq x y z
N MET A 1 -2.63 -5.31 17.47
CA MET A 1 -2.70 -5.00 16.03
C MET A 1 -3.86 -4.04 15.81
N HIS A 2 -3.64 -2.90 15.14
CA HIS A 2 -4.73 -1.95 14.84
C HIS A 2 -5.77 -2.62 13.90
N PRO A 3 -7.09 -2.50 14.17
CA PRO A 3 -8.13 -3.19 13.43
C PRO A 3 -8.46 -2.49 12.09
N TRP A 4 -7.56 -2.61 11.12
CA TRP A 4 -7.73 -2.00 9.79
C TRP A 4 -8.94 -2.55 9.02
N ALA A 5 -9.89 -1.68 8.68
CA ALA A 5 -11.08 -2.01 7.90
C ALA A 5 -10.72 -2.44 6.47
N PHE A 6 -9.72 -1.82 5.86
CA PHE A 6 -9.24 -2.21 4.53
C PHE A 6 -8.77 -3.68 4.48
N ARG A 7 -8.32 -4.27 5.60
CA ARG A 7 -7.77 -5.64 5.62
C ARG A 7 -8.80 -6.67 5.14
N ALA A 8 -10.06 -6.50 5.54
CA ALA A 8 -11.16 -7.37 5.13
C ALA A 8 -11.57 -7.16 3.66
N ARG A 9 -11.37 -5.94 3.14
CA ARG A 9 -11.77 -5.52 1.79
C ARG A 9 -10.75 -5.95 0.72
N PHE A 10 -9.47 -5.95 1.06
CA PHE A 10 -8.36 -6.34 0.18
C PHE A 10 -7.92 -7.79 0.43
N ARG A 11 -8.85 -8.74 0.38
CA ARG A 11 -8.49 -10.17 0.30
C ARG A 11 -7.98 -10.52 -1.10
N ARG A 12 -7.22 -11.60 -1.24
CA ARG A 12 -6.78 -12.07 -2.57
C ARG A 12 -8.00 -12.23 -3.49
N THR A 13 -7.87 -11.78 -4.74
CA THR A 13 -8.94 -11.79 -5.77
C THR A 13 -10.28 -11.15 -5.32
N ALA A 14 -10.26 -10.03 -4.60
CA ALA A 14 -11.46 -9.48 -3.95
C ALA A 14 -12.51 -8.86 -4.90
N PHE A 15 -12.09 -8.32 -6.05
CA PHE A 15 -12.92 -7.37 -6.82
C PHE A 15 -13.51 -7.92 -8.12
N GLY A 16 -13.02 -9.07 -8.62
CA GLY A 16 -13.46 -9.66 -9.90
C GLY A 16 -13.11 -8.82 -11.13
N TRP A 17 -13.31 -9.37 -12.33
CA TRP A 17 -12.79 -8.79 -13.57
C TRP A 17 -13.28 -7.38 -13.94
N LYS A 18 -14.53 -7.05 -13.62
CA LYS A 18 -15.15 -5.71 -13.82
C LYS A 18 -15.06 -4.82 -12.58
N GLY A 19 -14.18 -5.16 -11.63
CA GLY A 19 -14.12 -4.58 -10.29
C GLY A 19 -13.42 -3.23 -10.16
N SER A 20 -12.90 -2.64 -11.25
CA SER A 20 -11.97 -1.50 -11.18
C SER A 20 -12.55 -0.31 -10.43
N LYS A 21 -13.82 0.05 -10.65
CA LYS A 21 -14.48 1.17 -9.95
C LYS A 21 -14.51 0.94 -8.43
N LEU A 22 -14.99 -0.22 -8.00
CA LEU A 22 -15.08 -0.56 -6.57
C LEU A 22 -13.68 -0.66 -5.94
N ALA A 23 -12.70 -1.20 -6.66
CA ALA A 23 -11.33 -1.27 -6.21
C ALA A 23 -10.75 0.13 -5.93
N ILE A 24 -10.93 1.07 -6.86
CA ILE A 24 -10.47 2.47 -6.71
C ILE A 24 -11.17 3.14 -5.51
N GLU A 25 -12.49 2.95 -5.36
CA GLU A 25 -13.22 3.44 -4.18
C GLU A 25 -12.63 2.89 -2.87
N ARG A 26 -12.34 1.59 -2.83
CA ARG A 26 -11.74 0.96 -1.64
C ARG A 26 -10.30 1.40 -1.38
N ILE A 27 -9.52 1.73 -2.42
CA ILE A 27 -8.18 2.31 -2.27
C ILE A 27 -8.30 3.67 -1.57
N HIS A 28 -9.17 4.55 -2.04
CA HIS A 28 -9.36 5.87 -1.42
C HIS A 28 -9.84 5.80 0.04
N GLU A 29 -10.70 4.83 0.35
CA GLU A 29 -11.13 4.56 1.73
C GLU A 29 -9.96 4.12 2.61
N ALA A 30 -9.11 3.21 2.14
CA ALA A 30 -7.93 2.75 2.88
C ALA A 30 -6.93 3.90 3.12
N LEU A 31 -6.69 4.73 2.10
CA LEU A 31 -5.84 5.91 2.23
C LEU A 31 -6.41 6.90 3.27
N THR A 32 -7.73 7.12 3.25
CA THR A 32 -8.41 7.96 4.24
C THR A 32 -8.25 7.41 5.66
N GLU A 33 -8.41 6.11 5.82
CA GLU A 33 -8.22 5.39 7.09
C GLU A 33 -6.79 5.56 7.61
N ILE A 34 -5.77 5.29 6.78
CA ILE A 34 -4.35 5.40 7.15
C ILE A 34 -3.99 6.85 7.51
N ARG A 35 -4.42 7.84 6.72
CA ARG A 35 -4.20 9.26 7.00
C ARG A 35 -4.82 9.70 8.32
N ALA A 36 -5.99 9.17 8.68
CA ALA A 36 -6.63 9.51 9.94
C ALA A 36 -5.79 9.02 11.13
N VAL A 37 -5.24 7.80 11.04
CA VAL A 37 -4.36 7.25 12.07
C VAL A 37 -3.02 8.01 12.11
N ALA A 38 -2.46 8.41 10.96
CA ALA A 38 -1.18 9.11 10.88
C ALA A 38 -1.15 10.44 11.67
N ARG A 39 -2.32 11.07 11.88
CA ARG A 39 -2.43 12.31 12.68
C ARG A 39 -2.17 12.10 14.18
N HIS A 40 -2.28 10.87 14.66
CA HIS A 40 -2.22 10.54 16.09
C HIS A 40 -1.12 9.52 16.40
N ASP A 41 -0.91 8.55 15.50
CA ASP A 41 0.08 7.50 15.65
C ASP A 41 0.75 7.21 14.29
N PRO A 42 1.83 7.94 13.96
CA PRO A 42 2.54 7.79 12.68
C PRO A 42 3.16 6.40 12.51
N THR A 43 3.59 5.76 13.60
CA THR A 43 4.19 4.42 13.57
C THR A 43 3.17 3.36 13.21
N ILE A 44 1.98 3.39 13.83
CA ILE A 44 0.89 2.47 13.46
C ILE A 44 0.42 2.76 12.03
N ALA A 45 0.33 4.02 11.62
CA ALA A 45 -0.05 4.38 10.26
C ALA A 45 0.94 3.84 9.21
N ALA A 46 2.25 3.93 9.46
CA ALA A 46 3.28 3.37 8.58
C ALA A 46 3.21 1.84 8.50
N GLU A 47 3.04 1.14 9.62
CA GLU A 47 2.79 -0.31 9.62
C GLU A 47 1.53 -0.67 8.81
N GLY A 48 0.47 0.15 8.92
CA GLY A 48 -0.75 0.03 8.14
C GLY A 48 -0.55 0.28 6.64
N ALA A 49 0.27 1.27 6.28
CA ALA A 49 0.64 1.59 4.91
C ALA A 49 1.40 0.43 4.25
N VAL A 50 2.40 -0.13 4.95
CA VAL A 50 3.13 -1.33 4.49
C VAL A 50 2.15 -2.49 4.29
N LEU A 51 1.29 -2.75 5.27
CA LEU A 51 0.27 -3.79 5.17
C LEU A 51 -0.70 -3.56 4.00
N PHE A 52 -1.06 -2.33 3.70
CA PHE A 52 -1.96 -2.04 2.58
C PHE A 52 -1.29 -2.30 1.24
N LEU A 53 -0.04 -1.86 1.06
CA LEU A 53 0.74 -2.06 -0.16
C LEU A 53 0.94 -3.55 -0.47
N GLU A 54 1.28 -4.38 0.53
CA GLU A 54 1.36 -5.85 0.38
C GLU A 54 0.07 -6.48 -0.17
N LYS A 55 -1.08 -5.83 0.08
CA LYS A 55 -2.40 -6.38 -0.22
C LYS A 55 -2.97 -5.87 -1.53
N LEU A 56 -2.39 -4.82 -2.13
CA LEU A 56 -2.89 -4.24 -3.37
C LEU A 56 -2.87 -5.27 -4.50
N SER A 57 -1.70 -5.71 -4.93
CA SER A 57 -1.56 -6.56 -6.11
C SER A 57 -2.32 -7.89 -5.98
N PRO A 58 -2.21 -8.63 -4.86
CA PRO A 58 -2.99 -9.86 -4.67
C PRO A 58 -4.51 -9.65 -4.71
N ALA A 59 -5.02 -8.50 -4.28
CA ALA A 59 -6.46 -8.21 -4.29
C ALA A 59 -6.96 -7.81 -5.68
N LEU A 60 -6.11 -7.16 -6.47
CA LEU A 60 -6.45 -6.56 -7.76
C LEU A 60 -6.17 -7.47 -8.97
N ASN A 61 -5.39 -8.53 -8.81
CA ASN A 61 -4.87 -9.39 -9.88
C ASN A 61 -5.89 -10.06 -10.85
N GLN A 62 -7.19 -10.00 -10.56
CA GLN A 62 -8.23 -10.52 -11.44
C GLN A 62 -8.96 -9.43 -12.24
N ILE A 63 -8.67 -8.16 -11.97
CA ILE A 63 -9.31 -7.02 -12.64
C ILE A 63 -8.70 -6.82 -14.02
N ASP A 64 -9.55 -6.54 -15.02
CA ASP A 64 -9.07 -6.00 -16.29
C ASP A 64 -8.63 -4.54 -16.09
N SER A 65 -7.31 -4.31 -16.09
CA SER A 65 -6.70 -3.00 -15.90
C SER A 65 -6.33 -2.28 -17.20
N SER A 66 -6.82 -2.75 -18.35
CA SER A 66 -6.52 -2.17 -19.67
C SER A 66 -6.84 -0.68 -19.81
N SER A 67 -7.80 -0.17 -19.04
CA SER A 67 -8.16 1.26 -19.03
C SER A 67 -7.13 2.19 -18.37
N GLY A 68 -6.14 1.65 -17.65
CA GLY A 68 -5.13 2.42 -16.92
C GLY A 68 -5.63 3.13 -15.65
N ALA A 69 -6.95 3.24 -15.44
CA ALA A 69 -7.52 3.92 -14.28
C ALA A 69 -7.09 3.29 -12.94
N LEU A 70 -6.97 1.96 -12.91
CA LEU A 70 -6.51 1.25 -11.72
C LEU A 70 -5.02 1.48 -11.44
N GLY A 71 -4.18 1.43 -12.48
CA GLY A 71 -2.75 1.73 -12.34
C GLY A 71 -2.50 3.17 -11.86
N ASN A 72 -3.26 4.14 -12.36
CA ASN A 72 -3.18 5.53 -11.87
C ASN A 72 -3.56 5.63 -10.38
N ALA A 73 -4.57 4.89 -9.93
CA ALA A 73 -4.99 4.90 -8.54
C ALA A 73 -3.96 4.23 -7.61
N THR A 74 -3.33 3.13 -8.02
CA THR A 74 -2.30 2.46 -7.23
C THR A 74 -1.00 3.26 -7.21
N TYR A 75 -0.62 3.89 -8.32
CA TYR A 75 0.49 4.84 -8.38
C TYR A 75 0.29 6.01 -7.41
N ALA A 76 -0.91 6.61 -7.41
CA ALA A 76 -1.24 7.68 -6.47
C ALA A 76 -1.18 7.21 -5.02
N ALA A 77 -1.65 5.99 -4.73
CA ALA A 77 -1.57 5.39 -3.40
C ALA A 77 -0.11 5.21 -2.94
N VAL A 78 0.77 4.68 -3.80
CA VAL A 78 2.20 4.53 -3.50
C VAL A 78 2.82 5.89 -3.14
N ARG A 79 2.61 6.90 -3.98
CA ARG A 79 3.14 8.26 -3.76
C ARG A 79 2.66 8.89 -2.46
N GLU A 80 1.43 8.59 -2.04
CA GLU A 80 0.88 9.12 -0.80
C GLU A 80 1.42 8.39 0.44
N LEU A 81 1.64 7.08 0.33
CA LEU A 81 2.04 6.24 1.46
C LEU A 81 3.54 6.26 1.73
N VAL A 82 4.37 6.51 0.71
CA VAL A 82 5.83 6.60 0.86
C VAL A 82 6.23 7.62 1.95
N PRO A 83 5.75 8.89 1.95
CA PRO A 83 6.06 9.84 3.01
C PRO A 83 5.58 9.43 4.40
N ILE A 84 4.44 8.71 4.50
CA ILE A 84 3.92 8.21 5.77
C ILE A 84 4.84 7.14 6.34
N ILE A 85 5.34 6.24 5.47
CA ILE A 85 6.30 5.21 5.87
C ILE A 85 7.62 5.87 6.25
N SER A 86 8.23 6.67 5.37
CA SER A 86 9.58 7.23 5.58
C SER A 86 9.67 8.16 6.78
N SER A 87 8.62 8.94 7.08
CA SER A 87 8.61 9.87 8.22
C SER A 87 8.34 9.22 9.59
N ALA A 88 7.96 7.94 9.64
CA ALA A 88 7.64 7.29 10.91
C ALA A 88 8.86 7.18 11.85
N PRO A 89 8.73 7.57 13.13
CA PRO A 89 9.84 7.57 14.09
C PRO A 89 10.06 6.16 14.65
N VAL A 90 10.69 5.29 13.86
CA VAL A 90 10.97 3.90 14.22
C VAL A 90 12.47 3.60 14.16
N ASP A 91 12.90 2.61 14.94
CA ASP A 91 14.27 2.14 14.87
C ASP A 91 14.60 1.43 13.54
N ALA A 92 15.90 1.25 13.30
CA ALA A 92 16.39 0.61 12.08
C ALA A 92 15.91 -0.84 11.92
N ALA A 93 15.61 -1.55 13.03
CA ALA A 93 15.15 -2.93 12.99
C ALA A 93 13.71 -3.03 12.44
N MET A 94 12.82 -2.16 12.93
CA MET A 94 11.46 -2.05 12.43
C MET A 94 11.45 -1.56 10.98
N ARG A 95 12.26 -0.54 10.68
CA ARG A 95 12.46 -0.02 9.32
C ARG A 95 12.86 -1.12 8.35
N LYS A 96 13.87 -1.92 8.69
CA LYS A 96 14.33 -3.06 7.88
C LYS A 96 13.20 -4.08 7.68
N LYS A 97 12.45 -4.41 8.73
CA LYS A 97 11.32 -5.35 8.62
C LYS A 97 10.26 -4.87 7.62
N TRP A 98 9.97 -3.57 7.57
CA TRP A 98 9.06 -3.00 6.56
C TRP A 98 9.65 -3.08 5.16
N LEU A 99 10.94 -2.79 4.99
CA LEU A 99 11.62 -2.89 3.70
C LEU A 99 11.64 -4.34 3.18
N ASP A 100 11.96 -5.32 4.03
CA ASP A 100 11.95 -6.74 3.64
C ASP A 100 10.54 -7.14 3.12
N ARG A 101 9.49 -6.71 3.81
CA ARG A 101 8.09 -6.95 3.42
C ARG A 101 7.68 -6.29 2.12
N LEU A 102 8.06 -5.02 1.92
CA LEU A 102 7.78 -4.31 0.68
C LEU A 102 8.57 -4.89 -0.49
N PHE A 103 9.80 -5.33 -0.25
CA PHE A 103 10.61 -6.01 -1.24
C PHE A 103 9.94 -7.30 -1.70
N ASP A 104 9.50 -8.15 -0.77
CA ASP A 104 8.74 -9.36 -1.09
C ASP A 104 7.45 -9.04 -1.87
N ALA A 105 6.71 -8.01 -1.47
CA ALA A 105 5.51 -7.58 -2.17
C ALA A 105 5.78 -7.16 -3.63
N ILE A 106 6.90 -6.46 -3.88
CA ILE A 106 7.33 -6.09 -5.25
C ILE A 106 7.68 -7.34 -6.06
N GLN A 107 8.28 -8.37 -5.46
CA GLN A 107 8.57 -9.62 -6.18
C GLN A 107 7.30 -10.37 -6.60
N GLU A 108 6.20 -10.22 -5.85
CA GLU A 108 4.90 -10.83 -6.15
C GLU A 108 3.95 -9.89 -6.93
N ASP A 109 4.44 -8.74 -7.40
CA ASP A 109 3.62 -7.68 -8.00
C ASP A 109 3.21 -7.99 -9.45
N ASP A 110 2.15 -8.78 -9.60
CA ASP A 110 1.58 -9.15 -10.90
C ASP A 110 0.04 -9.00 -10.91
N PRO A 111 -0.52 -8.09 -11.74
CA PRO A 111 0.14 -7.04 -12.52
C PRO A 111 0.89 -6.00 -11.66
N PRO A 112 1.82 -5.19 -12.23
CA PRO A 112 2.72 -4.33 -11.46
C PRO A 112 2.03 -3.07 -10.94
N TYR A 113 1.33 -3.17 -9.81
CA TYR A 113 0.59 -2.06 -9.21
C TYR A 113 1.40 -1.24 -8.21
N ILE A 114 2.46 -1.82 -7.65
CA ILE A 114 3.30 -1.22 -6.61
C ILE A 114 4.78 -1.10 -7.00
N GLU A 115 5.17 -1.47 -8.23
CA GLU A 115 6.54 -1.41 -8.75
C GLU A 115 7.24 -0.06 -8.53
N HIS A 116 6.48 1.03 -8.55
CA HIS A 116 6.97 2.40 -8.30
C HIS A 116 7.52 2.63 -6.89
N LEU A 117 7.33 1.70 -5.95
CA LEU A 117 8.06 1.70 -4.68
C LEU A 117 9.59 1.66 -4.90
N GLY A 118 10.05 1.04 -6.00
CA GLY A 118 11.45 1.03 -6.39
C GLY A 118 12.02 2.43 -6.64
N ASP A 119 11.23 3.33 -7.22
CA ASP A 119 11.60 4.73 -7.48
C ASP A 119 11.80 5.52 -6.17
N HIS A 120 11.21 5.04 -5.08
CA HIS A 120 11.21 5.67 -3.76
C HIS A 120 12.07 4.92 -2.73
N TRP A 121 12.83 3.90 -3.15
CA TRP A 121 13.53 3.02 -2.20
C TRP A 121 14.54 3.77 -1.32
N GLY A 122 15.20 4.81 -1.86
CA GLY A 122 16.10 5.68 -1.11
C GLY A 122 15.39 6.40 0.04
N ASP A 123 14.20 6.96 -0.22
CA ASP A 123 13.39 7.64 0.80
C ASP A 123 12.91 6.67 1.87
N LEU A 124 12.50 5.46 1.47
CA LEU A 124 12.05 4.41 2.38
C LEU A 124 13.17 3.88 3.27
N CYS A 125 14.42 3.92 2.79
CA CYS A 125 15.61 3.52 3.56
C CYS A 125 16.06 4.58 4.57
N ALA A 126 15.62 5.83 4.43
CA ALA A 126 16.05 6.90 5.32
C ALA A 126 15.61 6.61 6.76
N THR A 127 16.58 6.63 7.68
CA THR A 127 16.33 6.67 9.12
C THR A 127 16.44 8.12 9.55
N THR A 128 15.32 8.76 9.87
CA THR A 128 15.28 10.06 10.54
C THR A 128 15.66 9.95 11.99
#